data_AF-A0AAV5DS85-F1
#
_entry.id   AF-A0AAV5DS85-F1
#
_cell.length_a   1.000
_cell.length_b   1.000
_cell.length_c   1.000
_cell.angle_alpha   90.00
_cell.angle_beta   90.00
_cell.angle_gamma   90.00
#
_symmetry.space_group_name_H-M   'P 1'
#
loop_
_entity.id
_entity.type
_entity.pdbx_description
1 polymer ?
#
loop_
_entity_poly.entity_id
_entity_poly.type
_entity_poly.pdbx_seq_one_letter_code
_entity_poly.pdbx_strand_id
1 'polypeptide(L)' 'MDFMQDDSNPYAVPMAMGIYHRLESPLDITTSTIIRRIVANHEAYQKRNEKKEASEKKYYEGKRFVNGE' A
#
# COMPACT_ATOMS: atom_id res chain seq x y z
N MET A 1 15.31 -4.22 9.87
CA MET A 1 16.17 -3.59 10.87
C MET A 1 16.85 -4.73 11.59
N ASP A 2 18.13 -4.95 11.31
CA ASP A 2 18.91 -5.96 12.01
C ASP A 2 19.48 -5.30 13.26
N PHE A 3 18.74 -5.35 14.37
CA PHE A 3 19.11 -4.73 15.63
C PHE A 3 20.30 -5.44 16.30
N MET A 4 20.76 -6.56 15.73
CA MET A 4 21.81 -7.40 16.30
C MET A 4 23.22 -6.86 16.05
N GLN A 5 23.40 -5.95 15.09
CA GLN A 5 24.72 -5.42 14.69
C GLN A 5 25.00 -3.98 15.18
N ASP A 6 24.05 -3.36 15.88
CA ASP A 6 24.19 -1.97 16.33
C ASP A 6 24.70 -1.92 17.79
N ASP A 7 25.58 -0.96 18.08
CA ASP A 7 26.10 -0.71 19.44
C ASP A 7 24.97 -0.35 20.44
N SER A 8 23.80 0.02 19.91
CA SER A 8 22.58 0.33 20.65
C SER A 8 21.51 -0.77 20.57
N ASN A 9 21.90 -2.05 20.59
CA ASN A 9 20.93 -3.14 20.59
C ASN A 9 20.04 -3.12 21.86
N PRO A 10 18.72 -2.85 21.74
CA PRO A 10 17.82 -2.76 22.90
C PRO A 10 17.62 -4.10 23.61
N TYR A 11 18.02 -5.21 22.99
CA TYR A 11 17.92 -6.56 23.53
C TYR A 11 19.25 -7.10 24.08
N ALA A 12 20.31 -6.29 24.15
CA ALA A 12 21.63 -6.70 24.63
C ALA A 12 21.60 -7.36 26.03
N VAL A 13 20.96 -6.70 27.01
CA VAL A 13 20.87 -7.20 28.39
C VAL A 13 20.08 -8.52 28.49
N PRO A 14 18.86 -8.64 27.92
CA PRO A 14 18.14 -9.92 27.89
C PRO A 14 18.92 -11.06 27.22
N MET A 15 19.69 -10.78 26.16
CA MET A 15 20.55 -11.78 25.53
C MET A 15 21.71 -12.21 26.44
N ALA A 16 22.38 -11.26 27.10
CA ALA A 16 23.46 -11.55 28.05
C ALA A 16 22.99 -12.38 29.26
N MET A 17 21.72 -12.20 29.66
CA MET A 17 21.08 -12.99 30.72
C MET A 17 20.65 -14.39 30.25
N GLY A 18 20.73 -14.72 28.96
CA GLY A 18 20.29 -16.00 28.41
C GLY A 18 18.78 -16.20 28.39
N ILE A 19 17.99 -15.13 28.55
CA ILE A 19 16.51 -15.16 28.61
C ILE A 19 15.85 -14.71 27.30
N TYR A 20 16.62 -14.24 26.33
CA TYR A 20 16.10 -13.83 25.02
C TYR A 20 15.74 -15.04 24.16
N HIS A 21 14.52 -15.03 23.61
CA HIS A 21 14.05 -16.03 22.66
C HIS A 21 13.49 -15.34 21.41
N ARG A 22 14.09 -15.65 20.26
CA ARG A 22 13.59 -15.18 18.97
C ARG A 22 12.48 -16.08 18.47
N LEU A 23 11.37 -15.47 18.04
CA LEU A 23 10.24 -16.16 17.43
C LEU A 23 10.20 -15.78 15.95
N GLU A 24 10.23 -16.79 15.07
CA GLU A 24 10.04 -16.57 13.64
C GLU A 24 8.55 -16.47 13.32
N SER A 25 8.17 -15.39 12.62
CA SER A 25 6.83 -15.31 12.04
C SER A 25 6.72 -16.29 10.88
N PRO A 26 5.68 -17.12 10.81
CA PRO A 26 5.45 -17.99 9.65
C PRO A 26 4.91 -17.23 8.43
N LEU A 27 4.66 -15.92 8.55
CA LEU A 27 4.07 -15.08 7.52
C LEU A 27 5.03 -13.96 7.10
N ASP A 28 5.12 -13.73 5.79
CA ASP A 28 5.89 -12.63 5.17
C ASP A 28 5.14 -11.27 5.20
N ILE A 29 3.90 -11.26 5.71
CA ILE A 29 3.11 -10.03 5.75
C ILE A 29 3.63 -9.09 6.84
N THR A 30 3.85 -7.84 6.46
CA THR A 30 4.26 -6.78 7.37
C THR A 30 3.31 -5.61 7.25
N THR A 31 3.29 -4.74 8.27
CA THR A 31 2.53 -3.49 8.25
C THR A 31 2.85 -2.67 7.00
N SER A 32 4.12 -2.55 6.63
CA SER A 32 4.54 -1.83 5.42
C SER A 32 3.99 -2.48 4.14
N THR A 33 3.94 -3.81 4.07
CA THR A 33 3.34 -4.52 2.93
C THR A 33 1.84 -4.26 2.82
N ILE A 34 1.11 -4.22 3.94
CA ILE A 34 -0.32 -3.87 3.96
C ILE A 34 -0.54 -2.44 3.48
N ILE A 35 0.22 -1.48 4.02
CA ILE A 35 0.14 -0.06 3.62
C ILE A 35 0.36 0.07 2.11
N ARG A 36 1.44 -0.52 1.57
CA ARG A 36 1.72 -0.48 0.12
C ARG A 36 0.57 -1.03 -0.72
N ARG A 37 -0.05 -2.14 -0.29
CA ARG A 37 -1.19 -2.74 -1.01
C ARG A 37 -2.40 -1.81 -1.05
N ILE A 38 -2.73 -1.16 0.07
CA ILE A 38 -3.85 -0.23 0.14
C ILE A 38 -3.61 0.98 -0.76
N VAL A 39 -2.43 1.59 -0.67
CA VAL A 39 -2.06 2.77 -1.46
C VAL A 39 -2.07 2.44 -2.95
N ALA A 40 -1.43 1.35 -3.37
CA ALA A 40 -1.39 0.96 -4.78
C ALA A 40 -2.80 0.71 -5.34
N ASN A 41 -3.69 0.08 -4.56
CA ASN A 41 -5.07 -0.12 -4.98
C ASN A 41 -5.84 1.22 -5.10
N HIS A 42 -5.63 2.14 -4.15
CA HIS A 42 -6.23 3.47 -4.19
C HIS A 42 -5.79 4.26 -5.42
N GLU A 43 -4.49 4.29 -5.71
CA GLU A 43 -3.93 4.95 -6.90
C GLU A 43 -4.49 4.36 -8.19
N ALA A 44 -4.58 3.02 -8.29
CA ALA A 44 -5.15 2.35 -9.44
C ALA A 44 -6.64 2.69 -9.62
N TYR A 45 -7.39 2.83 -8.52
CA TYR A 45 -8.79 3.26 -8.56
C TYR A 45 -8.93 4.70 -9.07
N GLN A 46 -8.17 5.65 -8.50
CA GLN A 46 -8.18 7.06 -8.89
C GLN A 46 -7.94 7.22 -10.39
N LYS A 47 -6.87 6.58 -10.92
CA LYS A 47 -6.52 6.64 -12.35
C LYS A 47 -7.62 6.12 -13.27
N ARG A 48 -8.35 5.06 -12.87
CA ARG A 48 -9.47 4.54 -13.66
C ARG A 48 -10.64 5.51 -13.65
N ASN A 49 -10.93 6.11 -12.50
CA ASN A 49 -12.03 7.04 -12.34
C ASN A 49 -11.79 8.32 -13.14
N GLU A 50 -10.59 8.91 -13.04
CA GLU A 50 -10.19 10.08 -13.85
C GLU A 50 -10.34 9.83 -15.35
N LYS A 51 -9.90 8.66 -15.84
CA LYS A 51 -10.06 8.28 -17.25
C LYS A 51 -11.54 8.19 -17.65
N LYS A 52 -12.37 7.62 -16.77
CA LYS A 52 -13.81 7.47 -17.01
C LYS A 52 -14.49 8.84 -17.05
N GLU A 53 -14.25 9.68 -16.05
CA GLU A 53 -14.78 11.04 -15.97
C GLU A 53 -14.38 11.89 -17.18
N ALA A 54 -13.11 11.84 -17.60
CA ALA A 54 -12.66 12.56 -18.79
C ALA A 54 -13.33 12.06 -20.08
N SER A 55 -13.61 10.76 -20.18
CA SER A 55 -14.30 10.18 -21.34
C SER A 55 -15.79 10.54 -21.37
N GLU A 56 -16.45 10.48 -20.22
CA GLU A 56 -17.86 10.86 -20.08
C GLU A 56 -18.06 12.36 -20.33
N LYS A 57 -17.18 13.21 -19.79
CA LYS A 57 -17.21 14.66 -20.06
C LYS A 57 -17.12 14.95 -21.55
N LYS A 58 -16.14 14.36 -22.26
CA LYS A 58 -16.01 14.51 -23.72
C LYS A 58 -17.25 14.03 -24.47
N TYR A 59 -17.83 12.91 -24.05
CA TYR A 59 -19.04 12.36 -24.66
C TYR A 59 -20.22 13.34 -24.53
N TYR A 60 -20.47 13.89 -23.34
CA TYR A 60 -21.59 14.80 -23.12
C TYR A 60 -21.38 16.19 -23.74
N GLU A 61 -20.14 16.70 -23.77
CA GLU A 61 -19.81 17.96 -24.48
C GLU A 61 -20.04 17.84 -25.99
N GLY A 62 -19.71 16.69 -26.58
CA GLY A 62 -19.90 16.44 -28.00
C GLY A 62 -21.31 15.97 -28.38
N LYS A 63 -22.20 15.74 -27.41
CA LYS A 63 -23.52 15.17 -27.65
C LYS A 63 -24.43 16.22 -28.30
N ARG A 64 -24.64 16.13 -29.61
CA ARG A 64 -25.71 16.82 -30.31
C ARG A 64 -26.99 15.99 -30.24
N PHE A 65 -28.09 16.63 -29.84
CA PHE A 65 -29.42 16.05 -29.89
C PHE A 65 -29.80 15.82 -31.35
N VAL A 66 -30.05 14.57 -31.73
CA VAL A 66 -30.65 14.22 -33.02
C VAL A 66 -32.14 14.04 -32.79
N ASN A 67 -32.94 14.99 -33.29
CA ASN A 67 -34.37 14.78 -33.46
C ASN A 67 -34.56 13.78 -34.60
N GLY A 68 -35.26 12.68 -34.35
CA GLY A 68 -35.73 11.78 -35.41
C GLY A 68 -36.94 12.41 -36.07
N GLU A 69 -36.78 12.87 -37.31
CA GLU A 69 -37.90 13.10 -38.24
C GLU A 69 -38.52 11.78 -38.69
#